data_AF-A0A095UZ63-F1
#
_entry.id   AF-A0A095UZ63-F1
#
_cell.length_a   1.000
_cell.length_b   1.000
_cell.length_c   1.000
_cell.angle_alpha   90.00
_cell.angle_beta   90.00
_cell.angle_gamma   90.00
#
_symmetry.space_group_name_H-M   'P 1'
#
loop_
_entity.id
_entity.type
_entity.pdbx_description
1 polymer ?
#
loop_
_entity_poly.entity_id
_entity_poly.type
_entity_poly.pdbx_seq_one_letter_code
_entity_poly.pdbx_strand_id
1 'polypeptide(L)'
;MASTSETGHAKNVANFQDLIEFVTGYGPTYNPSKFSLQLPQLIALKATAENTLVDVILKNTNFNNKVNERFTAFSGLKSLSTRLFNALQTTDATPETIGNAKTFNRKMQGKRASASQTPNDPNTPAPNTISTSQQSYDQLIQHLAGLNSVLATEPSYAPNETDLQVATIQAKIADLSAKNTAVATAYTSISNSRIARNETLYTSSASLIATANEVKKYVKAVFGASSPQYAQVSGIIFSKLRL
;
A
#
# COMPACT_ATOMS: atom_id res chain seq x y z
N MET A 1 -14.69 30.17 22.48
CA MET A 1 -14.49 29.72 21.09
C MET A 1 -14.28 28.22 21.11
N ALA A 2 -15.04 27.46 20.32
CA ALA A 2 -14.96 26.01 20.30
C ALA A 2 -13.53 25.58 19.93
N SER A 3 -12.88 24.84 20.83
CA SER A 3 -11.57 24.21 20.60
C SER A 3 -11.76 23.02 19.66
N THR A 4 -11.71 23.24 18.35
CA THR A 4 -11.33 22.17 17.43
C THR A 4 -9.80 22.12 17.46
N SER A 5 -9.24 21.34 18.38
CA SER A 5 -7.80 21.05 18.37
C SER A 5 -7.51 20.20 17.15
N GLU A 6 -7.33 20.85 16.00
CA GLU A 6 -6.83 20.20 14.80
C GLU A 6 -5.46 19.60 15.15
N THR A 7 -5.30 18.30 14.92
CA THR A 7 -4.05 17.57 15.13
C THR A 7 -3.74 16.79 13.86
N GLY A 8 -2.45 16.60 13.55
CA GLY A 8 -2.08 15.94 12.31
C GLY A 8 -0.65 16.22 11.88
N HIS A 9 -0.17 15.46 10.89
CA HIS A 9 1.14 15.68 10.28
C HIS A 9 1.28 17.09 9.70
N ALA A 10 0.32 17.50 8.86
CA ALA A 10 0.28 18.83 8.27
C ALA A 10 0.15 19.93 9.33
N LYS A 11 -0.65 19.69 10.38
CA LYS A 11 -0.81 20.67 11.45
C LYS A 11 0.46 20.89 12.27
N ASN A 12 1.23 19.83 12.55
CA ASN A 12 2.55 19.98 13.19
C ASN A 12 3.51 20.79 12.30
N VAL A 13 3.50 20.58 10.97
CA VAL A 13 4.32 21.35 10.03
C VAL A 13 3.89 22.82 9.99
N ALA A 14 2.59 23.10 9.97
CA ALA A 14 2.05 24.47 10.04
C ALA A 14 2.43 25.16 11.36
N ASN A 15 2.27 24.48 12.49
CA ASN A 15 2.66 25.00 13.80
C ASN A 15 4.18 25.25 13.89
N PHE A 16 4.99 24.48 13.15
CA PHE A 16 6.43 24.73 13.05
C PHE A 16 6.74 25.99 12.23
N GLN A 17 5.95 26.31 11.20
CA GLN A 17 6.03 27.60 10.51
C GLN A 17 5.76 28.75 11.49
N ASP A 18 4.69 28.66 12.28
CA ASP A 18 4.36 29.70 13.26
C ASP A 18 5.53 29.93 14.23
N LEU A 19 6.16 28.84 14.70
CA LEU A 19 7.34 28.92 15.55
C LEU A 19 8.52 29.60 14.84
N ILE A 20 8.76 29.30 13.56
CA ILE A 20 9.79 29.93 12.72
C ILE A 20 9.53 31.44 12.58
N GLU A 21 8.28 31.86 12.35
CA GLU A 21 7.92 33.28 12.23
C GLU A 21 8.21 34.04 13.53
N PHE A 22 7.85 33.48 14.68
CA PHE A 22 8.16 34.11 15.98
C PHE A 22 9.66 34.26 16.20
N VAL A 23 10.46 33.21 15.98
CA VAL A 23 11.92 33.29 16.19
C VAL A 23 12.60 34.21 15.17
N THR A 24 12.03 34.34 13.96
CA THR A 24 12.46 35.32 12.96
C THR A 24 12.18 36.74 13.46
N GLY A 25 10.98 36.98 14.00
CA GLY A 25 10.58 38.26 14.58
C GLY A 25 11.39 38.70 15.80
N TYR A 26 11.99 37.75 16.53
CA TYR A 26 12.91 38.04 17.65
C TYR A 26 14.27 38.58 17.20
N GLY A 27 14.61 38.46 15.92
CA GLY A 27 15.82 39.06 15.34
C GLY A 27 17.11 38.62 16.05
N PRO A 28 18.09 39.53 16.26
CA PRO A 28 19.40 39.19 16.84
C PRO A 28 19.35 38.58 18.25
N THR A 29 18.24 38.76 19.00
CA THR A 29 18.09 38.17 20.33
C THR A 29 17.92 36.64 20.24
N TYR A 30 17.40 36.12 19.14
CA TYR A 30 17.39 34.68 18.88
C TYR A 30 18.72 34.25 18.23
N ASN A 31 19.68 33.80 19.06
CA ASN A 31 21.03 33.46 18.62
C ASN A 31 21.54 32.14 19.26
N PRO A 32 20.94 30.98 18.92
CA PRO A 32 21.31 29.71 19.54
C PRO A 32 22.68 29.23 19.05
N SER A 33 23.50 28.73 19.98
CA SER A 33 24.80 28.10 19.66
C SER A 33 24.65 26.70 19.05
N LYS A 34 23.56 25.98 19.37
CA LYS A 34 23.26 24.67 18.79
C LYS A 34 22.84 24.84 17.33
N PHE A 35 23.64 24.28 16.41
CA PHE A 35 23.44 24.40 14.96
C PHE A 35 22.01 24.06 14.50
N SER A 36 21.43 22.96 14.99
CA SER A 36 20.08 22.53 14.61
C SER A 36 18.95 23.49 15.00
N LEU A 37 19.21 24.44 15.90
CA LEU A 37 18.23 25.45 16.32
C LEU A 37 18.39 26.77 15.54
N GLN A 38 19.43 26.92 14.73
CA GLN A 38 19.63 28.14 13.95
C GLN A 38 18.55 28.27 12.88
N LEU A 39 18.09 29.50 12.63
CA LEU A 39 16.97 29.79 11.73
C LEU A 39 17.07 29.10 10.35
N PRO A 40 18.24 29.08 9.66
CA PRO A 40 18.37 28.35 8.40
C PRO A 40 18.08 26.85 8.51
N GLN A 41 18.45 26.23 9.63
CA GLN A 41 18.21 24.80 9.87
C GLN A 41 16.74 24.51 10.18
N LEU A 42 16.04 25.43 10.87
CA LEU A 42 14.60 25.30 11.09
C LEU A 42 13.83 25.39 9.76
N ILE A 43 14.20 26.33 8.89
CA ILE A 43 13.60 26.48 7.55
C ILE A 43 13.85 25.22 6.71
N ALA A 44 15.07 24.70 6.71
CA ALA A 44 15.42 23.46 6.00
C ALA A 44 14.65 22.24 6.53
N LEU A 45 14.51 22.10 7.85
CA LEU A 45 13.73 21.04 8.47
C LEU A 45 12.24 21.13 8.10
N LYS A 46 11.68 22.36 8.06
CA LYS A 46 10.30 22.56 7.61
C LYS A 46 10.11 22.13 6.16
N ALA A 47 10.98 22.59 5.25
CA ALA A 47 10.90 22.23 3.84
C ALA A 47 11.01 20.71 3.63
N THR A 48 11.91 20.06 4.40
CA THR A 48 12.03 18.60 4.40
C THR A 48 10.73 17.93 4.87
N ALA A 49 10.13 18.42 5.95
CA ALA A 49 8.86 17.92 6.45
C ALA A 49 7.74 18.05 5.42
N GLU A 50 7.59 19.20 4.76
CA GLU A 50 6.61 19.42 3.68
C GLU A 50 6.80 18.43 2.53
N ASN A 51 8.05 18.22 2.09
CA ASN A 51 8.37 17.24 1.06
C ASN A 51 7.97 15.82 1.46
N THR A 52 8.19 15.41 2.72
CA THR A 52 7.74 14.08 3.17
C THR A 52 6.23 13.91 3.17
N LEU A 53 5.46 14.98 3.40
CA LEU A 53 3.99 14.92 3.30
C LEU A 53 3.53 14.72 1.86
N VAL A 54 4.09 15.49 0.93
CA VAL A 54 3.80 15.39 -0.50
C VAL A 54 4.19 14.01 -1.03
N ASP A 55 5.37 13.51 -0.67
CA ASP A 55 5.86 12.20 -1.10
C ASP A 55 4.92 11.05 -0.68
N VAL A 56 4.42 11.08 0.56
CA VAL A 56 3.43 10.09 1.03
C VAL A 56 2.14 10.16 0.22
N ILE A 57 1.64 11.37 -0.12
CA ILE A 57 0.42 11.55 -0.92
C ILE A 57 0.60 10.97 -2.33
N LEU A 58 1.71 11.31 -2.98
CA LEU A 58 2.03 10.84 -4.33
C LEU A 58 2.16 9.32 -4.38
N LYS A 59 2.91 8.73 -3.44
CA LYS A 59 3.11 7.28 -3.35
C LYS A 59 1.83 6.53 -2.97
N ASN A 60 0.97 7.12 -2.13
CA ASN A 60 -0.34 6.54 -1.82
C ASN A 60 -1.26 6.53 -3.04
N THR A 61 -1.27 7.62 -3.82
CA THR A 61 -2.02 7.70 -5.07
C THR A 61 -1.54 6.64 -6.07
N ASN A 62 -0.22 6.51 -6.23
CA ASN A 62 0.38 5.49 -7.09
C ASN A 62 0.00 4.07 -6.64
N PHE A 63 0.09 3.77 -5.35
CA PHE A 63 -0.31 2.48 -4.79
C PHE A 63 -1.78 2.15 -5.11
N ASN A 64 -2.69 3.10 -4.89
CA ASN A 64 -4.12 2.92 -5.22
C ASN A 64 -4.33 2.65 -6.71
N ASN A 65 -3.63 3.38 -7.59
CA ASN A 65 -3.69 3.16 -9.03
C ASN A 65 -3.21 1.75 -9.40
N LYS A 66 -2.10 1.26 -8.82
CA LYS A 66 -1.62 -0.10 -9.07
C LYS A 66 -2.58 -1.18 -8.57
N VAL A 67 -3.23 -0.95 -7.43
CA VAL A 67 -4.30 -1.84 -6.95
C VAL A 67 -5.46 -1.90 -7.95
N ASN A 68 -5.90 -0.75 -8.48
CA ASN A 68 -6.98 -0.68 -9.46
C ASN A 68 -6.62 -1.32 -10.80
N GLU A 69 -5.40 -1.08 -11.30
CA GLU A 69 -4.87 -1.71 -12.51
C GLU A 69 -4.83 -3.24 -12.38
N ARG A 70 -4.36 -3.76 -11.24
CA ARG A 70 -4.36 -5.20 -10.96
C ARG A 70 -5.78 -5.73 -10.89
N PHE A 71 -6.67 -5.10 -10.12
CA PHE A 71 -8.07 -5.53 -10.01
C PHE A 71 -8.73 -5.65 -11.39
N THR A 72 -8.56 -4.62 -12.23
CA THR A 72 -9.10 -4.59 -13.59
C THR A 72 -8.50 -5.70 -14.45
N ALA A 73 -7.18 -5.91 -14.41
CA ALA A 73 -6.53 -6.93 -15.23
C ALA A 73 -6.97 -8.37 -14.90
N PHE A 74 -7.27 -8.64 -13.62
CA PHE A 74 -7.76 -9.93 -13.16
C PHE A 74 -9.27 -10.12 -13.35
N SER A 75 -10.00 -9.06 -13.72
CA SER A 75 -11.41 -9.19 -14.08
C SER A 75 -11.58 -10.12 -15.30
N GLY A 76 -12.66 -10.91 -15.31
CA GLY A 76 -12.95 -11.83 -16.42
C GLY A 76 -12.13 -13.13 -16.47
N LEU A 77 -11.07 -13.30 -15.65
CA LEU A 77 -10.24 -14.51 -15.64
C LEU A 77 -11.02 -15.82 -15.51
N LYS A 78 -12.07 -15.82 -14.67
CA LYS A 78 -12.92 -17.00 -14.45
C LYS A 78 -13.72 -17.37 -15.70
N SER A 79 -14.26 -16.38 -16.39
CA SER A 79 -14.99 -16.57 -17.65
C SER A 79 -14.05 -17.05 -18.74
N LEU A 80 -12.88 -16.42 -18.89
CA LEU A 80 -11.84 -16.86 -19.82
C LEU A 80 -11.43 -18.30 -19.57
N SER A 81 -11.14 -18.67 -18.32
CA SER A 81 -10.75 -20.05 -17.97
C SER A 81 -11.82 -21.09 -18.32
N THR A 82 -13.10 -20.73 -18.21
CA THR A 82 -14.20 -21.61 -18.63
C THR A 82 -14.26 -21.75 -20.15
N ARG A 83 -14.09 -20.65 -20.89
CA ARG A 83 -14.02 -20.69 -22.36
C ARG A 83 -12.84 -21.52 -22.87
N LEU A 84 -11.65 -21.34 -22.28
CA LEU A 84 -10.46 -22.11 -22.60
C LEU A 84 -10.67 -23.61 -22.37
N PHE A 85 -11.25 -23.96 -21.22
CA PHE A 85 -11.60 -25.36 -20.91
C PHE A 85 -12.58 -25.93 -21.94
N ASN A 86 -13.66 -25.22 -22.26
CA ASN A 86 -14.64 -25.69 -23.23
C ASN A 86 -14.06 -25.79 -24.65
N ALA A 87 -13.19 -24.88 -25.05
CA ALA A 87 -12.49 -24.94 -26.34
C ALA A 87 -11.56 -26.17 -26.43
N LEU A 88 -10.93 -26.57 -25.32
CA LEU A 88 -10.16 -27.82 -25.27
C LEU A 88 -11.07 -29.05 -25.41
N GLN A 89 -12.30 -29.00 -24.90
CA GLN A 89 -13.24 -30.13 -25.02
C GLN A 89 -13.74 -30.38 -26.45
N THR A 90 -13.53 -29.44 -27.37
CA THR A 90 -13.90 -29.59 -28.78
C THR A 90 -12.74 -30.04 -29.67
N THR A 91 -11.62 -30.45 -29.08
CA THR A 91 -10.45 -30.97 -29.80
C THR A 91 -10.34 -32.49 -29.65
N ASP A 92 -9.30 -33.09 -30.23
CA ASP A 92 -9.00 -34.52 -30.12
C ASP A 92 -8.28 -34.90 -28.81
N ALA A 93 -8.32 -34.02 -27.80
CA ALA A 93 -7.67 -34.23 -26.51
C ALA A 93 -8.20 -35.47 -25.79
N THR A 94 -7.31 -36.23 -25.16
CA THR A 94 -7.71 -37.42 -24.40
C THR A 94 -8.53 -37.04 -23.16
N PRO A 95 -9.36 -37.97 -22.62
CA PRO A 95 -10.10 -37.74 -21.38
C PRO A 95 -9.20 -37.31 -20.20
N GLU A 96 -7.98 -37.82 -20.12
CA GLU A 96 -7.00 -37.48 -19.09
C GLU A 96 -6.52 -36.03 -19.24
N THR A 97 -6.23 -35.59 -20.47
CA THR A 97 -5.83 -34.21 -20.78
C THR A 97 -6.94 -33.22 -20.44
N ILE A 98 -8.19 -33.54 -20.81
CA ILE A 98 -9.38 -32.78 -20.41
C ILE A 98 -9.54 -32.76 -18.88
N GLY A 99 -9.28 -33.89 -18.20
CA GLY A 99 -9.31 -34.01 -16.74
C GLY A 99 -8.29 -33.11 -16.04
N ASN A 100 -7.08 -33.00 -16.59
CA ASN A 100 -6.03 -32.10 -16.11
C ASN A 100 -6.47 -30.63 -16.24
N ALA A 101 -6.95 -30.22 -17.42
CA ALA A 101 -7.46 -28.87 -17.65
C ALA A 101 -8.66 -28.54 -16.75
N LYS A 102 -9.57 -29.50 -16.52
CA LYS A 102 -10.71 -29.37 -15.61
C LYS A 102 -10.26 -29.05 -14.19
N THR A 103 -9.15 -29.64 -13.74
CA THR A 103 -8.59 -29.37 -12.41
C THR A 103 -8.13 -27.92 -12.27
N PHE A 104 -7.41 -27.39 -13.26
CA PHE A 104 -7.00 -25.98 -13.26
C PHE A 104 -8.18 -25.03 -13.36
N ASN A 105 -9.15 -25.29 -14.26
CA ASN A 105 -10.37 -24.47 -14.35
C ASN A 105 -11.14 -24.49 -13.01
N ARG A 106 -11.31 -25.65 -12.37
CA ARG A 106 -11.95 -25.74 -11.06
C ARG A 106 -11.25 -24.88 -9.99
N LYS A 107 -9.92 -24.88 -9.96
CA LYS A 107 -9.13 -24.01 -9.08
C LYS A 107 -9.30 -22.54 -9.42
N MET A 108 -9.34 -22.17 -10.72
CA MET A 108 -9.65 -20.81 -11.18
C MET A 108 -11.03 -20.34 -10.67
N GLN A 109 -12.03 -21.22 -10.69
CA GLN A 109 -13.37 -20.90 -10.18
C GLN A 109 -13.43 -20.79 -8.64
N GLY A 110 -12.42 -21.28 -7.91
CA GLY A 110 -12.43 -21.36 -6.45
C GLY A 110 -13.31 -22.49 -5.92
N LYS A 111 -13.58 -23.52 -6.74
CA LYS A 111 -14.41 -24.67 -6.37
C LYS A 111 -13.56 -25.81 -5.80
N ARG A 112 -14.11 -26.53 -4.82
CA ARG A 112 -13.48 -27.73 -4.24
C ARG A 112 -13.63 -28.93 -5.18
N ALA A 113 -12.71 -29.89 -5.02
CA ALA A 113 -12.78 -31.16 -5.73
C ALA A 113 -13.91 -32.06 -5.25
N SER A 114 -14.07 -32.14 -3.94
CA SER A 114 -15.09 -32.91 -3.26
C SER A 114 -16.33 -32.05 -2.97
N ALA A 115 -17.50 -32.68 -2.94
CA ALA A 115 -18.73 -32.05 -2.48
C ALA A 115 -18.63 -31.66 -1.00
N SER A 116 -19.35 -30.60 -0.61
CA SER A 116 -19.48 -30.23 0.80
C SER A 116 -20.18 -31.35 1.55
N GLN A 117 -19.57 -31.85 2.63
CA GLN A 117 -20.22 -32.80 3.52
C GLN A 117 -21.19 -32.02 4.41
N THR A 118 -22.48 -32.07 4.11
CA THR A 118 -23.52 -31.70 5.06
C THR A 118 -23.74 -32.90 6.00
N PRO A 119 -23.71 -32.73 7.33
CA PRO A 119 -24.12 -33.80 8.24
C PRO A 119 -25.59 -34.15 7.95
N ASN A 120 -25.87 -35.44 7.78
CA ASN A 120 -27.21 -35.93 7.49
C ASN A 120 -28.08 -36.07 8.76
N ASP A 121 -27.48 -35.91 9.95
CA ASP A 121 -28.13 -36.00 11.26
C ASP A 121 -27.88 -34.68 12.03
N PRO A 122 -28.95 -34.01 12.52
CA PRO A 122 -28.86 -32.79 13.34
C PRO A 122 -27.99 -32.89 14.60
N ASN A 123 -27.75 -34.11 15.12
CA ASN A 123 -26.95 -34.34 16.32
C ASN A 123 -25.46 -34.62 16.01
N THR A 124 -25.07 -34.72 14.74
CA THR A 124 -23.67 -34.91 14.36
C THR A 124 -22.95 -33.56 14.37
N PRO A 125 -21.82 -33.40 15.08
CA PRO A 125 -21.01 -32.20 15.00
C PRO A 125 -20.67 -31.89 13.54
N ALA A 126 -20.77 -30.61 13.15
CA ALA A 126 -20.40 -30.20 11.80
C ALA A 126 -18.97 -30.65 11.49
N PRO A 127 -18.70 -31.25 10.31
CA PRO A 127 -17.36 -31.68 9.97
C PRO A 127 -16.41 -30.50 10.00
N ASN A 128 -15.28 -30.66 10.70
CA ASN A 128 -14.21 -29.66 10.76
C ASN A 128 -13.65 -29.44 9.34
N THR A 129 -14.14 -28.40 8.68
CA THR A 129 -13.77 -28.08 7.31
C THR A 129 -12.85 -26.85 7.29
N ILE A 130 -11.59 -27.07 6.89
CA ILE A 130 -10.66 -25.97 6.62
C ILE A 130 -10.91 -25.40 5.22
N SER A 131 -10.73 -24.09 5.04
CA SER A 131 -10.74 -23.46 3.73
C SER A 131 -9.54 -23.94 2.91
N THR A 132 -9.80 -24.50 1.73
CA THR A 132 -8.76 -24.93 0.77
C THR A 132 -8.75 -24.08 -0.51
N SER A 133 -9.41 -22.91 -0.46
CA SER A 133 -9.54 -22.03 -1.62
C SER A 133 -8.20 -21.37 -1.98
N GLN A 134 -7.67 -21.66 -3.17
CA GLN A 134 -6.43 -21.10 -3.70
C GLN A 134 -6.74 -19.94 -4.66
N GLN A 135 -7.31 -18.84 -4.14
CA GLN A 135 -7.84 -17.72 -4.93
C GLN A 135 -7.01 -16.42 -4.84
N SER A 136 -5.81 -16.45 -4.27
CA SER A 136 -4.93 -15.27 -4.31
C SER A 136 -4.50 -14.95 -5.75
N TYR A 137 -4.09 -13.70 -6.00
CA TYR A 137 -3.62 -13.26 -7.32
C TYR A 137 -2.50 -14.15 -7.86
N ASP A 138 -1.52 -14.51 -7.03
CA ASP A 138 -0.44 -15.45 -7.40
C ASP A 138 -0.98 -16.83 -7.76
N GLN A 139 -1.93 -17.36 -6.98
CA GLN A 139 -2.53 -18.66 -7.26
C GLN A 139 -3.34 -18.66 -8.56
N LEU A 140 -4.09 -17.59 -8.85
CA LEU A 140 -4.81 -17.45 -10.11
C LEU A 140 -3.86 -17.39 -11.31
N ILE A 141 -2.72 -16.71 -11.19
CA ILE A 141 -1.66 -16.73 -12.22
C ILE A 141 -1.16 -18.16 -12.43
N GLN A 142 -0.83 -18.88 -11.35
CA GLN A 142 -0.33 -20.26 -11.42
C GLN A 142 -1.35 -21.22 -12.05
N HIS A 143 -2.63 -21.10 -11.70
CA HIS A 143 -3.67 -21.96 -12.27
C HIS A 143 -3.91 -21.65 -13.75
N LEU A 144 -3.88 -20.38 -14.17
CA LEU A 144 -3.97 -20.03 -15.59
C LEU A 144 -2.74 -20.53 -16.37
N ALA A 145 -1.54 -20.41 -15.80
CA ALA A 145 -0.32 -20.92 -16.40
C ALA A 145 -0.35 -22.45 -16.57
N GLY A 146 -0.85 -23.16 -15.55
CA GLY A 146 -1.08 -24.61 -15.64
C GLY A 146 -2.09 -24.98 -16.72
N LEU A 147 -3.21 -24.25 -16.83
CA LEU A 147 -4.17 -24.44 -17.91
C LEU A 147 -3.53 -24.18 -19.28
N ASN A 148 -2.82 -23.07 -19.45
CA ASN A 148 -2.12 -22.73 -20.70
C ASN A 148 -1.10 -23.79 -21.11
N SER A 149 -0.40 -24.39 -20.14
CA SER A 149 0.53 -25.49 -20.41
C SER A 149 -0.18 -26.70 -20.99
N VAL A 150 -1.37 -27.05 -20.50
CA VAL A 150 -2.17 -28.17 -21.05
C VAL A 150 -2.60 -27.86 -22.49
N LEU A 151 -3.07 -26.63 -22.74
CA LEU A 151 -3.46 -26.18 -24.08
C LEU A 151 -2.29 -26.22 -25.07
N ALA A 152 -1.11 -25.75 -24.65
CA ALA A 152 0.09 -25.71 -25.50
C ALA A 152 0.63 -27.10 -25.85
N THR A 153 0.35 -28.11 -25.03
CA THR A 153 0.78 -29.50 -25.29
C THR A 153 -0.22 -30.31 -26.11
N GLU A 154 -1.44 -29.81 -26.32
CA GLU A 154 -2.46 -30.48 -27.12
C GLU A 154 -2.35 -30.07 -28.60
N PRO A 155 -1.88 -30.96 -29.51
CA PRO A 155 -1.63 -30.59 -30.90
C PRO A 155 -2.89 -30.19 -31.68
N SER A 156 -4.06 -30.72 -31.29
CA SER A 156 -5.34 -30.40 -31.93
C SER A 156 -5.94 -29.07 -31.44
N TYR A 157 -5.33 -28.39 -30.46
CA TYR A 157 -5.79 -27.10 -29.96
C TYR A 157 -5.36 -25.95 -30.87
N ALA A 158 -6.21 -25.64 -31.86
CA ALA A 158 -5.99 -24.57 -32.84
C ALA A 158 -7.21 -23.62 -32.95
N PRO A 159 -7.49 -22.80 -31.91
CA PRO A 159 -8.64 -21.88 -31.94
C PRO A 159 -8.44 -20.72 -32.91
N ASN A 160 -9.53 -20.31 -33.56
CA ASN A 160 -9.54 -19.15 -34.46
C ASN A 160 -9.67 -17.83 -33.69
N GLU A 161 -10.30 -17.86 -32.51
CA GLU A 161 -10.50 -16.71 -31.65
C GLU A 161 -9.18 -16.31 -30.98
N THR A 162 -8.71 -15.09 -31.27
CA THR A 162 -7.42 -14.58 -30.81
C THR A 162 -7.23 -14.65 -29.30
N ASP A 163 -8.29 -14.44 -28.52
CA ASP A 163 -8.24 -14.45 -27.06
C ASP A 163 -8.12 -15.85 -26.44
N LEU A 164 -8.38 -16.91 -27.22
CA LEU A 164 -8.20 -18.30 -26.82
C LEU A 164 -6.86 -18.89 -27.28
N GLN A 165 -6.09 -18.16 -28.08
CA GLN A 165 -4.78 -18.63 -28.56
C GLN A 165 -3.73 -18.66 -27.44
N VAL A 166 -2.88 -19.70 -27.45
CA VAL A 166 -1.81 -19.92 -26.45
C VAL A 166 -0.90 -18.70 -26.29
N ALA A 167 -0.51 -18.05 -27.39
CA ALA A 167 0.35 -16.87 -27.35
C ALA A 167 -0.31 -15.69 -26.62
N THR A 168 -1.61 -15.46 -26.86
CA THR A 168 -2.39 -14.41 -26.18
C THR A 168 -2.53 -14.68 -24.69
N ILE A 169 -2.76 -15.94 -24.31
CA ILE A 169 -2.84 -16.35 -22.89
C ILE A 169 -1.49 -16.19 -22.21
N GLN A 170 -0.38 -16.55 -22.87
CA GLN A 170 0.97 -16.34 -22.35
C GLN A 170 1.27 -14.85 -22.11
N ALA A 171 0.89 -13.98 -23.05
CA ALA A 171 0.99 -12.53 -22.87
C ALA A 171 0.13 -12.05 -21.69
N LYS A 172 -1.09 -12.58 -21.54
CA LYS A 172 -1.97 -12.27 -20.40
C LYS A 172 -1.35 -12.71 -19.07
N ILE A 173 -0.73 -13.88 -18.99
CA ILE A 173 -0.04 -14.37 -17.78
C ILE A 173 1.12 -13.44 -17.40
N ALA A 174 1.92 -13.01 -18.37
CA ALA A 174 3.00 -12.06 -18.14
C ALA A 174 2.48 -10.71 -17.64
N ASP A 175 1.41 -10.20 -18.24
CA ASP A 175 0.76 -8.95 -17.82
C ASP A 175 0.21 -9.01 -16.39
N LEU A 176 -0.49 -10.10 -16.04
CA LEU A 176 -1.01 -10.34 -14.69
C LEU A 176 0.12 -10.40 -13.66
N SER A 177 1.21 -11.08 -13.99
CA SER A 177 2.40 -11.17 -13.13
C SER A 177 3.03 -9.81 -12.90
N ALA A 178 3.25 -9.05 -13.97
CA ALA A 178 3.80 -7.69 -13.90
C ALA A 178 2.93 -6.77 -13.04
N LYS A 179 1.62 -6.79 -13.23
CA LYS A 179 0.68 -5.98 -12.43
C LYS A 179 0.61 -6.42 -10.97
N ASN A 180 0.74 -7.73 -10.67
CA ASN A 180 0.81 -8.18 -9.29
C ASN A 180 2.09 -7.72 -8.59
N THR A 181 3.24 -7.83 -9.26
CA THR A 181 4.52 -7.30 -8.76
C THR A 181 4.48 -5.79 -8.56
N ALA A 182 3.88 -5.03 -9.49
CA ALA A 182 3.77 -3.58 -9.39
C ALA A 182 3.03 -3.12 -8.12
N VAL A 183 2.02 -3.85 -7.66
CA VAL A 183 1.34 -3.55 -6.39
C VAL A 183 2.28 -3.76 -5.20
N ALA A 184 3.06 -4.85 -5.18
CA ALA A 184 4.02 -5.12 -4.11
C ALA A 184 5.10 -4.01 -4.06
N THR A 185 5.63 -3.61 -5.21
CA THR A 185 6.61 -2.51 -5.30
C THR A 185 6.03 -1.18 -4.82
N ALA A 186 4.81 -0.84 -5.26
CA ALA A 186 4.15 0.41 -4.85
C ALA A 186 3.83 0.42 -3.35
N TYR A 187 3.42 -0.72 -2.77
CA TYR A 187 3.19 -0.87 -1.34
C TYR A 187 4.49 -0.64 -0.53
N THR A 188 5.60 -1.25 -0.94
CA THR A 188 6.90 -1.01 -0.31
C THR A 188 7.29 0.46 -0.36
N SER A 189 7.08 1.11 -1.51
CA SER A 189 7.39 2.54 -1.69
C SER A 189 6.61 3.45 -0.74
N ILE A 190 5.28 3.28 -0.63
CA ILE A 190 4.48 4.06 0.32
C ILE A 190 4.86 3.72 1.77
N SER A 191 5.13 2.46 2.11
CA SER A 191 5.56 2.07 3.45
C SER A 191 6.85 2.80 3.87
N ASN A 192 7.86 2.81 3.00
CA ASN A 192 9.11 3.52 3.25
C ASN A 192 8.92 5.04 3.36
N SER A 193 8.04 5.64 2.55
CA SER A 193 7.74 7.08 2.67
C SER A 193 7.08 7.43 4.01
N ARG A 194 6.23 6.56 4.55
CA ARG A 194 5.62 6.75 5.87
C ARG A 194 6.66 6.66 6.99
N ILE A 195 7.64 5.76 6.86
CA ILE A 195 8.79 5.68 7.78
C ILE A 195 9.60 6.98 7.74
N ALA A 196 10.02 7.44 6.56
CA ALA A 196 10.80 8.67 6.41
C ALA A 196 10.07 9.91 6.95
N ARG A 197 8.76 10.02 6.69
CA ARG A 197 7.90 11.05 7.30
C ARG A 197 7.90 10.94 8.83
N ASN A 198 7.76 9.73 9.36
CA ASN A 198 7.73 9.51 10.81
C ASN A 198 9.09 9.84 11.48
N GLU A 199 10.20 9.54 10.82
CA GLU A 199 11.55 9.93 11.25
C GLU A 199 11.70 11.45 11.30
N THR A 200 11.29 12.13 10.23
CA THR A 200 11.35 13.59 10.11
C THR A 200 10.48 14.28 11.17
N LEU A 201 9.28 13.76 11.43
CA LEU A 201 8.32 14.44 12.31
C LEU A 201 8.39 14.01 13.78
N TYR A 202 8.73 12.75 14.09
CA TYR A 202 8.40 12.16 15.40
C TYR A 202 9.48 11.33 16.09
N THR A 203 10.24 10.51 15.34
CA THR A 203 11.05 9.45 15.96
C THR A 203 12.53 9.80 16.06
N SER A 204 13.06 10.63 15.17
CA SER A 204 14.44 11.11 15.26
C SER A 204 14.62 12.04 16.46
N SER A 205 15.80 12.02 17.08
CA SER A 205 16.22 13.02 18.08
C SER A 205 16.32 14.43 17.50
N ALA A 206 16.49 14.54 16.18
CA ALA A 206 16.45 15.79 15.42
C ALA A 206 15.13 15.97 14.65
N SER A 207 14.06 15.26 15.04
CA SER A 207 12.74 15.40 14.43
C SER A 207 12.16 16.80 14.65
N LEU A 208 11.18 17.17 13.83
CA LEU A 208 10.47 18.45 13.92
C LEU A 208 9.93 18.71 15.33
N ILE A 209 9.31 17.72 15.98
CA ILE A 209 8.79 17.90 17.35
C ILE A 209 9.92 18.07 18.36
N ALA A 210 11.00 17.28 18.26
CA ALA A 210 12.13 17.41 19.18
C ALA A 210 12.78 18.80 19.06
N THR A 211 13.06 19.22 17.83
CA THR A 211 13.62 20.54 17.50
C THR A 211 12.69 21.66 17.99
N ALA A 212 11.39 21.58 17.73
CA ALA A 212 10.43 22.58 18.19
C ALA A 212 10.43 22.74 19.72
N ASN A 213 10.48 21.64 20.46
CA ASN A 213 10.55 21.67 21.91
C ASN A 213 11.86 22.30 22.42
N GLU A 214 12.98 22.05 21.75
CA GLU A 214 14.26 22.68 22.07
C GLU A 214 14.27 24.18 21.76
N VAL A 215 13.70 24.59 20.61
CA VAL A 215 13.52 26.02 20.27
C VAL A 215 12.74 26.73 21.38
N LYS A 216 11.61 26.14 21.83
CA LYS A 216 10.83 26.71 22.93
C LYS A 216 11.63 26.84 24.24
N LYS A 217 12.45 25.83 24.57
CA LYS A 217 13.34 25.88 25.74
C LYS A 217 14.38 26.99 25.61
N TYR A 218 14.95 27.16 24.42
CA TYR A 218 15.90 28.24 24.15
C TYR A 218 15.25 29.63 24.29
N VAL A 219 14.07 29.83 23.70
CA VAL A 219 13.30 31.09 23.88
C VAL A 219 13.02 31.34 25.37
N LYS A 220 12.62 30.30 26.11
CA LYS A 220 12.43 30.40 27.57
C LYS A 220 13.70 30.83 28.31
N ALA A 221 14.86 30.33 27.89
CA ALA A 221 16.15 30.62 28.52
C ALA A 221 16.60 32.06 28.25
N VAL A 222 16.42 32.57 27.03
CA VAL A 222 16.86 33.91 26.64
C VAL A 222 15.92 35.01 27.18
N PHE A 223 14.61 34.82 27.09
CA PHE A 223 13.63 35.85 27.46
C PHE A 223 13.07 35.67 28.88
N GLY A 224 13.16 34.46 29.45
CA GLY A 224 12.58 34.12 30.75
C GLY A 224 11.18 33.51 30.63
N ALA A 225 10.79 32.74 31.67
CA ALA A 225 9.57 31.94 31.69
C ALA A 225 8.26 32.75 31.71
N SER A 226 8.29 33.99 32.19
CA SER A 226 7.13 34.89 32.27
C SER A 226 7.10 35.93 31.16
N SER A 227 8.00 35.82 30.18
CA SER A 227 8.10 36.80 29.10
C SER A 227 6.95 36.68 28.09
N PRO A 228 6.52 37.81 27.48
CA PRO A 228 5.58 37.79 26.36
C PRO A 228 6.07 36.92 25.19
N GLN A 229 7.39 36.91 24.92
CA GLN A 229 8.02 36.12 23.85
C GLN A 229 7.91 34.62 24.11
N TYR A 230 8.13 34.17 25.36
CA TYR A 230 7.89 32.78 25.69
C TYR A 230 6.40 32.42 25.63
N ALA A 231 5.51 33.32 26.04
CA ALA A 231 4.07 33.11 25.93
C ALA A 231 3.62 32.89 24.48
N GLN A 232 4.16 33.65 23.51
CA GLN A 232 3.88 33.49 22.07
C GLN A 232 4.18 32.07 21.54
N VAL A 233 5.31 31.48 21.94
CA VAL A 233 5.73 30.16 21.42
C VAL A 233 5.26 28.99 22.27
N SER A 234 5.05 29.18 23.57
CA SER A 234 4.68 28.11 24.50
C SER A 234 3.35 27.45 24.14
N GLY A 235 2.36 28.24 23.69
CA GLY A 235 1.03 27.77 23.30
C GLY A 235 0.96 26.99 21.98
N ILE A 236 2.03 26.97 21.17
CA ILE A 236 2.05 26.28 19.88
C ILE A 236 2.11 24.76 20.08
N ILE A 237 1.03 24.02 19.85
CA ILE A 237 0.98 22.60 20.21
C ILE A 237 1.68 21.72 19.16
N PHE A 238 2.55 20.81 19.60
CA PHE A 238 3.13 19.76 18.76
C PHE A 238 2.72 18.40 19.29
N SER A 239 1.96 17.63 18.50
CA SER A 239 1.38 16.36 18.94
C SER A 239 2.09 15.19 18.28
N LYS A 240 2.59 14.25 19.08
CA LYS A 240 3.06 12.95 18.58
C LYS A 240 1.85 12.07 18.30
N LEU A 241 1.67 11.67 17.03
CA LEU A 241 0.62 10.73 16.65
C LEU A 241 1.05 9.29 16.99
N ARG A 242 0.08 8.41 17.22
CA ARG A 242 0.34 6.97 17.36
C ARG A 242 0.81 6.47 15.99
N LEU A 243 2.05 5.96 15.94
CA LEU A 243 2.76 5.59 14.72
C LEU A 243 2.46 4.15 14.30
#